data_AF-A0A8K0I6R2-F1
#
_entry.id   AF-A0A8K0I6R2-F1
#
_cell.length_a   1.000
_cell.length_b   1.000
_cell.length_c   1.000
_cell.angle_alpha   90.00
_cell.angle_beta   90.00
_cell.angle_gamma   90.00
#
_symmetry.space_group_name_H-M   'P 1'
#
loop_
_entity.id
_entity.type
_entity.pdbx_description
1 polymer ?
#
loop_
_entity_poly.entity_id
_entity_poly.type
_entity_poly.pdbx_seq_one_letter_code
_entity_poly.pdbx_strand_id
1 'polypeptide(L)' 'MMQQSISLAECSHIVVATPGRLLDHLSNTKGFSLRMLKYLVLDEADRLLNMDFEKAIDDILKVIP' A
#
# COMPACT_ATOMS: atom_id res chain seq x y z
N MET A 1 -10.86 4.22 10.93
CA MET A 1 -9.40 4.49 10.77
C MET A 1 -8.57 3.65 11.75
N MET A 2 -8.78 3.75 13.07
CA MET A 2 -7.96 3.05 14.07
C MET A 2 -7.93 1.51 13.91
N GLN A 3 -9.04 0.87 13.55
CA GLN A 3 -9.09 -0.59 13.38
C GLN A 3 -8.17 -1.11 12.28
N GLN A 4 -8.07 -0.42 11.14
CA GLN A 4 -7.18 -0.83 10.03
C GLN A 4 -5.71 -0.74 10.44
N SER A 5 -5.34 0.34 11.14
CA SER A 5 -3.98 0.52 11.66
C SER A 5 -3.60 -0.55 12.68
N ILE A 6 -4.54 -0.98 13.53
CA ILE A 6 -4.31 -2.08 14.49
C ILE A 6 -4.06 -3.39 13.75
N SER A 7 -4.91 -3.77 12.79
CA SER A 7 -4.73 -5.02 12.02
C SER A 7 -3.44 -5.03 11.18
N LEU A 8 -3.01 -3.88 10.67
CA LEU A 8 -1.73 -3.77 9.96
C LEU A 8 -0.51 -3.87 10.90
N ALA A 9 -0.66 -3.48 12.16
CA ALA A 9 0.38 -3.63 13.18
C ALA A 9 0.54 -5.09 13.66
N GLU A 10 -0.46 -5.95 13.46
CA GLU A 10 -0.43 -7.38 13.80
C GLU A 10 0.31 -8.27 12.78
N CYS A 11 1.23 -7.69 11.97
CA CYS A 11 2.02 -8.42 10.96
C CYS A 11 1.16 -9.20 9.95
N SER A 12 0.33 -8.48 9.20
CA SER A 12 -0.45 -9.07 8.10
C SER A 12 0.45 -9.69 7.01
N HIS A 13 0.17 -10.94 6.63
CA HIS A 13 0.92 -11.65 5.57
C HIS A 13 0.50 -11.22 4.15
N ILE A 14 -0.76 -10.82 3.99
CA ILE A 14 -1.35 -10.40 2.72
C ILE A 14 -2.15 -9.12 2.98
N VAL A 15 -1.98 -8.12 2.12
CA VAL A 15 -2.72 -6.86 2.17
C VAL A 15 -3.30 -6.59 0.79
N VAL A 16 -4.61 -6.30 0.74
CA VAL A 16 -5.31 -5.85 -0.46
C VAL A 16 -5.83 -4.44 -0.18
N ALA A 17 -5.43 -3.48 -1.00
CA ALA A 17 -5.78 -2.08 -0.82
C ALA A 17 -5.77 -1.32 -2.14
N THR A 18 -6.54 -0.23 -2.20
CA THR A 18 -6.41 0.76 -3.28
C THR A 18 -5.16 1.62 -3.05
N PRO A 19 -4.49 2.13 -4.11
CA PRO A 19 -3.21 2.82 -3.98
C PRO A 19 -3.24 3.99 -2.99
N GLY A 20 -4.25 4.85 -3.09
CA GLY A 20 -4.37 6.01 -2.19
C GLY A 20 -4.50 5.62 -0.70
N ARG A 21 -5.22 4.53 -0.41
CA ARG A 21 -5.38 4.05 0.98
C ARG A 21 -4.11 3.38 1.49
N LEU A 22 -3.41 2.65 0.63
CA LEU A 22 -2.13 2.04 0.98
C LEU A 22 -1.07 3.11 1.29
N LEU A 23 -1.00 4.16 0.48
CA LEU A 23 -0.08 5.28 0.68
C LEU A 23 -0.34 6.02 2.01
N ASP A 24 -1.61 6.23 2.36
CA ASP A 24 -2.01 6.80 3.65
C ASP A 24 -1.50 5.94 4.81
N HIS A 25 -1.66 4.61 4.73
CA HIS A 25 -1.17 3.70 5.76
C HIS A 25 0.36 3.66 5.83
N LEU A 26 1.06 3.72 4.70
CA LEU A 26 2.53 3.81 4.67
C LEU A 26 3.06 5.07 5.36
N SER A 27 2.33 6.18 5.24
CA SER A 27 2.74 7.47 5.82
C SER A 27 2.35 7.63 7.29
N ASN A 28 1.15 7.16 7.66
CA ASN A 28 0.51 7.51 8.93
C ASN A 28 0.40 6.35 9.93
N THR A 29 0.54 5.08 9.49
CA THR A 29 0.43 3.93 10.40
C THR A 29 1.80 3.55 10.96
N LYS A 30 2.01 3.85 12.24
CA LYS A 30 3.22 3.47 12.96
C LYS A 30 3.41 1.94 12.95
N GLY A 31 4.60 1.50 12.56
CA GLY A 31 4.96 0.08 12.53
C GLY A 31 4.56 -0.68 11.25
N PHE A 32 3.81 -0.05 10.34
CA PHE A 32 3.53 -0.64 9.03
C PHE A 32 4.67 -0.33 8.05
N SER A 33 5.19 -1.37 7.36
CA SER A 33 6.20 -1.19 6.32
C SER A 33 6.17 -2.33 5.30
N LEU A 34 6.63 -2.06 4.09
CA LEU A 34 6.76 -3.04 3.01
C LEU A 34 8.19 -3.61 2.88
N ARG A 35 9.03 -3.45 3.90
CA ARG A 35 10.44 -3.90 3.87
C ARG A 35 10.59 -5.42 3.63
N MET A 36 9.58 -6.22 4.02
CA MET A 36 9.58 -7.67 3.81
C MET A 36 8.71 -8.11 2.61
N LEU A 37 8.26 -7.16 1.77
CA LEU A 37 7.42 -7.47 0.63
C LEU A 37 8.20 -8.34 -0.37
N LYS A 38 7.62 -9.48 -0.73
CA LYS A 38 8.19 -10.41 -1.73
C LYS A 38 7.47 -10.36 -3.07
N TYR A 39 6.18 -10.03 -3.03
CA TYR A 39 5.31 -10.03 -4.20
C TYR A 39 4.43 -8.80 -4.16
N LEU A 40 4.41 -8.05 -5.26
CA LEU A 40 3.44 -6.99 -5.53
C LEU A 40 2.59 -7.44 -6.71
N VAL A 41 1.27 -7.35 -6.55
CA VAL A 41 0.31 -7.61 -7.63
C VAL A 41 -0.47 -6.33 -7.89
N LEU A 42 -0.47 -5.88 -9.14
CA LEU A 42 -1.26 -4.75 -9.61
C LEU A 42 -2.41 -5.32 -10.44
N ASP A 43 -3.63 -5.25 -9.89
CA ASP A 43 -4.83 -5.64 -10.60
C ASP A 43 -5.36 -4.48 -11.45
N GLU A 44 -5.92 -4.77 -12.64
CA GLU A 44 -6.45 -3.77 -13.58
C GLU A 44 -5.47 -2.58 -13.81
N ALA A 45 -4.21 -2.90 -14.14
CA ALA A 45 -3.11 -1.94 -14.18
C ALA A 45 -3.33 -0.79 -15.19
N ASP A 46 -4.08 -1.04 -16.26
CA ASP A 46 -4.49 -0.01 -17.22
C ASP A 46 -5.41 1.05 -16.58
N ARG A 47 -6.32 0.64 -15.70
CA ARG A 47 -7.19 1.58 -14.95
C ARG A 47 -6.41 2.36 -13.91
N LEU A 48 -5.45 1.72 -13.26
CA LEU A 48 -4.60 2.37 -12.26
C LEU A 48 -3.85 3.58 -12.83
N LEU A 49 -3.46 3.55 -14.10
CA LEU A 49 -2.79 4.67 -14.78
C LEU A 49 -3.76 5.80 -15.20
N ASN A 50 -5.04 5.48 -15.42
CA ASN A 50 -6.03 6.45 -15.91
C ASN A 50 -6.80 7.18 -14.78
N MET A 51 -6.75 6.70 -13.54
CA MET A 51 -7.57 7.17 -12.42
C MET A 51 -6.84 8.18 -11.49
N ASP A 52 -5.82 8.88 -11.97
CA ASP A 52 -4.96 9.77 -11.17
C ASP A 52 -4.21 9.06 -10.01
N PHE A 53 -4.15 7.72 -10.03
CA PHE A 53 -3.41 6.94 -9.02
C PHE A 53 -1.93 6.79 -9.33
N GLU A 54 -1.48 7.24 -10.51
CA GLU A 54 -0.09 7.17 -10.95
C GLU A 54 0.89 7.68 -9.90
N LYS A 55 0.67 8.89 -9.38
CA LYS A 55 1.53 9.47 -8.34
C LYS A 55 1.57 8.62 -7.06
N ALA A 56 0.43 8.09 -6.64
CA ALA A 56 0.37 7.27 -5.43
C ALA A 56 1.12 5.94 -5.62
N ILE A 57 1.00 5.35 -6.82
CA ILE A 57 1.72 4.13 -7.18
C ILE A 57 3.22 4.41 -7.23
N ASP A 58 3.65 5.50 -7.88
CA ASP A 58 5.06 5.88 -7.92
C ASP A 58 5.66 6.04 -6.51
N ASP A 59 4.91 6.65 -5.60
CA ASP A 59 5.36 6.83 -4.23
C ASP A 59 5.40 5.50 -3.45
N ILE A 60 4.47 4.57 -3.72
CA ILE A 60 4.52 3.21 -3.17
C ILE A 60 5.72 2.44 -3.72
N LEU A 61 5.97 2.50 -5.03
CA LEU A 61 7.06 1.77 -5.69
C LEU A 61 8.44 2.23 -5.17
N LYS A 62 8.60 3.51 -4.80
CA LYS A 62 9.84 4.04 -4.20
C LYS A 62 10.18 3.44 -2.84
N VAL A 63 9.19 2.94 -2.09
CA VAL A 63 9.41 2.40 -0.74
C VAL A 63 9.49 0.87 -0.70
N ILE A 64 9.25 0.23 -1.84
CA ILE A 64 9.40 -1.22 -1.98
C ILE A 64 10.89 -1.54 -2.15
N PRO A 65 11.40 -2.60 -1.49
CA PRO A 65 12.81 -3.01 -1.58
C PRO A 65 13.23 -3.54 -2.95
#